data_AF-A0A822D9N6-F1
#
_entry.id   AF-A0A822D9N6-F1
#
_cell.length_a   1.000
_cell.length_b   1.000
_cell.length_c   1.000
_cell.angle_alpha   90.00
_cell.angle_beta   90.00
_cell.angle_gamma   90.00
#
_symmetry.space_group_name_H-M   'P 1'
#
loop_
_entity.id
_entity.type
_entity.pdbx_description
1 polymer ?
#
loop_
_entity_poly.entity_id
_entity_poly.type
_entity_poly.pdbx_seq_one_letter_code
_entity_poly.pdbx_strand_id
1 'polypeptide(L)'
;AHIKEEIDGEGWHRMGKLMLKVGRFDQAEELYNELLENASDDSDRAFIYHQLGMMKDNQGEYQQAVTFYEKSLEIKRKTLPKDHASLAPIY
;
A
#
# COMPACT_ATOMS: atom_id res chain seq x y z
N ALA A 1 -15.19 -0.40 14.26
CA ALA A 1 -16.17 0.62 13.79
C ALA A 1 -15.61 2.04 13.89
N HIS A 2 -14.85 2.40 14.93
CA HIS A 2 -14.35 3.78 15.12
C HIS A 2 -13.27 4.27 14.15
N ILE A 3 -12.42 3.40 13.60
CA ILE A 3 -11.33 3.86 12.72
C ILE A 3 -11.84 4.17 11.30
N LYS A 4 -13.03 3.68 10.92
CA LYS A 4 -13.58 3.90 9.55
C LYS A 4 -14.06 5.33 9.30
N GLU A 5 -14.35 6.10 10.36
CA GLU A 5 -14.90 7.45 10.26
C GLU A 5 -13.85 8.56 10.45
N GLU A 6 -12.65 8.26 10.97
CA GLU A 6 -11.66 9.29 11.35
C GLU A 6 -10.51 9.43 10.34
N ILE A 7 -10.32 8.46 9.46
CA ILE A 7 -9.28 8.46 8.43
C ILE A 7 -9.92 8.49 7.05
N ASP A 8 -10.34 9.69 6.65
CA ASP A 8 -10.43 10.02 5.22
C ASP A 8 -9.13 9.57 4.53
N GLY A 9 -9.23 9.03 3.31
CA GLY A 9 -8.10 8.45 2.56
C GLY A 9 -6.86 9.35 2.48
N GLU A 10 -7.02 10.66 2.65
CA GLU A 10 -5.94 11.64 2.69
C GLU A 10 -5.25 11.80 4.05
N GLY A 11 -5.96 11.62 5.17
CA GLY A 11 -5.46 11.92 6.51
C GLY A 11 -4.32 11.01 6.92
N TRP A 12 -4.52 9.69 6.77
CA TRP A 12 -3.50 8.70 7.07
C TRP A 12 -2.33 8.74 6.07
N HIS A 13 -2.58 9.07 4.80
CA HIS A 13 -1.53 9.23 3.79
C HIS A 13 -0.59 10.39 4.14
N ARG A 14 -1.14 11.54 4.59
CA ARG A 14 -0.33 12.66 5.06
C ARG A 14 0.45 12.30 6.32
N MET A 15 -0.18 11.58 7.26
CA MET A 15 0.47 11.13 8.49
C MET A 15 1.64 10.19 8.21
N GLY A 16 1.44 9.17 7.38
CA GLY A 16 2.49 8.24 6.97
C GLY A 16 3.66 8.96 6.29
N LYS A 17 3.40 9.88 5.34
CA LYS A 17 4.45 10.71 4.74
C LYS A 17 5.19 11.60 5.75
N LEU A 18 4.49 12.15 6.73
CA LEU A 18 5.12 12.96 7.77
C LEU A 18 6.04 12.10 8.63
N MET A 19 5.58 10.92 9.05
CA MET A 19 6.40 9.96 9.82
C MET A 19 7.65 9.54 9.06
N LEU A 20 7.55 9.28 7.75
CA LEU A 20 8.72 9.02 6.89
C LEU A 20 9.72 10.17 6.89
N LYS A 21 9.26 11.42 6.78
CA LYS A 21 10.13 12.60 6.80
C LYS A 21 10.80 12.84 8.16
N VAL A 22 10.11 12.50 9.25
CA VAL A 22 10.63 12.63 10.62
C VAL A 22 11.53 11.44 10.98
N GLY A 23 11.63 10.41 10.13
CA GLY A 23 12.41 9.20 10.38
C GLY A 23 11.76 8.25 11.39
N ARG A 24 10.47 8.42 11.68
CA ARG A 24 9.70 7.55 12.58
C ARG A 24 9.10 6.38 11.81
N PHE A 25 10.02 5.52 11.41
CA PHE A 25 9.77 4.35 10.60
C PHE A 25 8.92 3.29 11.29
N ASP A 26 9.18 3.00 12.57
CA ASP A 26 8.42 2.00 13.33
C ASP A 26 6.95 2.39 13.49
N GLN A 27 6.69 3.67 13.79
CA GLN A 27 5.31 4.18 13.92
C GLN A 27 4.56 4.20 12.59
N ALA A 28 5.27 4.47 11.47
CA ALA A 28 4.67 4.40 10.15
C ALA A 28 4.27 2.94 9.82
N GLU A 29 5.11 1.98 10.18
CA GLU A 29 4.85 0.56 9.97
C GLU A 29 3.64 0.08 10.79
N GLU A 30 3.54 0.46 12.07
CA GLU A 30 2.37 0.17 12.92
C GLU A 30 1.09 0.74 12.31
N LEU A 31 1.10 2.02 11.92
CA LEU A 31 -0.06 2.67 11.30
C LEU A 31 -0.50 1.96 10.02
N TYR A 32 0.44 1.62 9.13
CA TYR A 32 0.13 0.92 7.90
C TYR A 32 -0.36 -0.52 8.14
N ASN A 33 0.17 -1.23 9.14
CA ASN A 33 -0.32 -2.56 9.49
C ASN A 33 -1.75 -2.51 10.07
N GLU A 34 -2.05 -1.54 10.93
CA GLU A 34 -3.40 -1.34 11.46
C GLU A 34 -4.39 -0.99 10.33
N LEU A 35 -3.99 -0.13 9.38
CA LEU A 35 -4.77 0.16 8.19
C LEU A 35 -5.00 -1.10 7.34
N LEU A 36 -3.98 -1.95 7.20
CA LEU A 36 -4.05 -3.17 6.40
C LEU A 36 -5.04 -4.18 7.00
N GLU A 37 -5.07 -4.32 8.33
CA GLU A 37 -6.04 -5.17 9.03
C GLU A 37 -7.48 -4.64 8.91
N ASN A 38 -7.65 -3.32 8.88
CA ASN A 38 -8.96 -2.67 8.76
C ASN A 38 -9.42 -2.47 7.30
N ALA A 39 -8.53 -2.64 6.32
CA ALA A 39 -8.83 -2.47 4.92
C ALA A 39 -9.87 -3.51 4.47
N SER A 40 -11.04 -3.03 4.07
CA SER A 40 -12.12 -3.88 3.56
C SER A 40 -11.90 -4.24 2.09
N ASP A 41 -11.37 -3.28 1.32
CA ASP A 41 -11.18 -3.38 -0.12
C ASP A 41 -9.75 -3.74 -0.51
N ASP A 42 -9.63 -4.56 -1.55
CA ASP A 42 -8.34 -4.93 -2.14
C ASP A 42 -7.60 -3.72 -2.72
N SER A 43 -8.33 -2.71 -3.22
CA SER A 43 -7.73 -1.46 -3.68
C SER A 43 -6.99 -0.73 -2.56
N ASP A 44 -7.58 -0.66 -1.36
CA ASP A 44 -6.96 -0.01 -0.20
C ASP A 44 -5.76 -0.81 0.28
N ARG A 45 -5.89 -2.14 0.37
CA ARG A 45 -4.77 -3.05 0.69
C ARG A 45 -3.59 -2.84 -0.25
N ALA A 46 -3.85 -2.74 -1.56
CA ALA A 46 -2.79 -2.51 -2.54
C ALA A 46 -2.10 -1.15 -2.33
N PHE A 47 -2.86 -0.10 -2.02
CA PHE A 47 -2.29 1.22 -1.75
C PHE A 47 -1.44 1.21 -0.47
N ILE A 48 -1.90 0.56 0.61
CA ILE A 48 -1.15 0.43 1.86
C ILE A 48 0.17 -0.33 1.65
N TYR A 49 0.14 -1.46 0.92
CA TYR A 49 1.37 -2.19 0.58
C TYR A 49 2.36 -1.37 -0.24
N HIS A 50 1.88 -0.51 -1.15
CA HIS A 50 2.75 0.41 -1.86
C HIS A 50 3.45 1.39 -0.91
N GLN A 51 2.74 1.92 0.08
CA GLN A 51 3.32 2.85 1.05
C GLN A 51 4.33 2.17 1.99
N LEU A 52 4.07 0.91 2.39
CA LEU A 52 5.05 0.08 3.11
C LEU A 52 6.31 -0.15 2.27
N GLY A 53 6.15 -0.39 0.96
CA GLY A 53 7.27 -0.48 0.02
C GLY A 53 8.10 0.80 -0.01
N MET A 54 7.44 1.96 -0.14
CA MET A 54 8.11 3.27 -0.10
C MET A 54 8.80 3.53 1.23
N MET A 55 8.21 3.10 2.34
CA MET A 55 8.81 3.23 3.66
C MET A 55 10.11 2.43 3.76
N LYS A 56 10.09 1.15 3.40
CA LYS A 56 11.27 0.28 3.42
C LYS A 56 12.36 0.77 2.47
N ASP A 57 11.98 1.32 1.32
CA ASP A 57 12.91 1.98 0.38
C ASP A 57 13.64 3.17 1.03
N ASN A 58 12.91 4.03 1.75
CA ASN A 58 13.50 5.13 2.51
C ASN A 58 14.38 4.68 3.69
N GLN A 59 14.16 3.48 4.23
CA GLN A 59 15.01 2.86 5.25
C GLN A 59 16.28 2.23 4.66
N GLY A 60 16.38 2.10 3.34
CA GLY A 60 17.45 1.35 2.66
C GLY A 60 17.21 -0.17 2.63
N GLU A 61 16.04 -0.64 3.05
CA GLU A 61 15.64 -2.04 3.06
C GLU A 61 15.00 -2.46 1.72
N TYR A 62 15.76 -2.31 0.63
CA TYR A 62 15.27 -2.51 -0.73
C TYR A 62 14.65 -3.88 -0.98
N GLN A 63 15.19 -4.94 -0.36
CA GLN A 63 14.67 -6.29 -0.55
C GLN A 63 13.24 -6.44 -0.03
N GLN A 64 12.94 -5.84 1.12
CA GLN A 64 11.58 -5.83 1.68
C GLN A 64 10.68 -4.88 0.91
N ALA A 65 11.22 -3.74 0.47
CA ALA A 65 10.49 -2.78 -0.36
C ALA A 65 9.93 -3.46 -1.62
N VAL A 66 10.77 -4.23 -2.33
CA VAL A 66 10.36 -5.00 -3.51
C VAL A 66 9.23 -5.97 -3.18
N THR A 67 9.35 -6.74 -2.11
CA THR A 67 8.30 -7.69 -1.70
C THR A 67 6.95 -6.99 -1.43
N PHE A 68 6.96 -5.82 -0.79
CA PHE A 68 5.74 -5.05 -0.56
C PHE A 68 5.16 -4.46 -1.85
N TYR A 69 6.00 -3.95 -2.76
CA TYR A 69 5.54 -3.50 -4.07
C TYR A 69 4.93 -4.63 -4.91
N GLU A 70 5.52 -5.82 -4.87
CA GLU A 70 4.99 -7.01 -5.54
C GLU A 70 3.62 -7.41 -5.01
N LYS A 71 3.43 -7.42 -3.68
CA LYS A 71 2.12 -7.68 -3.06
C LYS A 71 1.07 -6.66 -3.50
N SER A 72 1.42 -5.37 -3.50
CA SER A 72 0.55 -4.31 -4.04
C SER A 72 0.16 -4.58 -5.50
N LEU A 73 1.13 -4.97 -6.33
CA LEU A 73 0.92 -5.22 -7.75
C LEU A 73 0.05 -6.47 -7.99
N GLU A 74 0.25 -7.53 -7.21
CA GLU A 74 -0.55 -8.74 -7.29
C GLU A 74 -2.02 -8.46 -7.01
N ILE A 75 -2.30 -7.66 -5.98
CA ILE A 75 -3.66 -7.26 -5.63
C ILE A 75 -4.25 -6.39 -6.74
N LYS A 76 -3.51 -5.40 -7.25
CA LYS A 76 -3.96 -4.60 -8.40
C LYS A 76 -4.29 -5.46 -9.61
N ARG A 77 -3.46 -6.46 -9.91
CA ARG A 77 -3.70 -7.42 -11.01
C ARG A 77 -4.92 -8.30 -10.78
N LYS A 78 -5.27 -8.60 -9.53
CA LYS A 78 -6.50 -9.33 -9.18
C LYS A 78 -7.74 -8.44 -9.28
N THR A 79 -7.63 -7.17 -8.86
CA THR A 79 -8.74 -6.21 -8.89
C THR A 79 -9.02 -5.64 -10.27
N LEU A 80 -8.03 -5.55 -11.15
CA LEU A 80 -8.27 -5.25 -12.56
C LEU A 80 -8.78 -6.55 -13.22
N PRO A 81 -10.07 -6.66 -13.58
CA PRO A 81 -10.54 -7.84 -14.29
C PRO A 81 -9.73 -7.98 -15.58
N LYS A 82 -9.43 -9.25 -15.92
CA LYS A 82 -8.73 -9.66 -17.15
C LYS A 82 -9.39 -9.20 -18.45
N ASP A 83 -10.47 -8.41 -18.42
CA ASP A 83 -11.17 -7.88 -19.59
C ASP A 83 -10.44 -6.75 -20.34
N HIS A 84 -9.39 -6.16 -19.75
CA HIS A 84 -8.43 -5.38 -20.54
C HIS A 84 -7.28 -6.24 -21.10
N ALA A 85 -7.35 -7.56 -20.96
CA ALA A 85 -6.72 -8.43 -21.94
C ALA A 85 -7.58 -8.42 -23.20
N SER A 86 -7.52 -7.33 -23.96
CA SER A 86 -7.56 -7.44 -25.41
C SER A 86 -6.36 -8.29 -25.83
N LEU A 87 -6.55 -9.60 -25.71
CA LEU A 87 -5.92 -10.65 -26.50
C LEU A 87 -5.92 -10.15 -27.97
N ALA A 88 -4.85 -10.18 -28.74
CA ALA A 88 -3.70 -11.05 -28.74
C ALA A 88 -2.52 -10.36 -29.45
N PRO A 89 -1.26 -10.81 -29.28
CA PRO A 89 -0.26 -10.60 -30.32
C PRO A 89 -0.76 -11.33 -31.56
N ILE A 90 -1.19 -10.57 -32.57
CA ILE A 90 -1.47 -11.09 -33.91
C ILE A 90 -0.11 -11.53 -34.48
N TYR A 91 0.08 -12.84 -34.61
CA TYR A 91 1.17 -13.44 -35.38
C TYR A 91 1.00 -13.16 -36.88
#